data_AF-A0A961TSM8-F1
#
_entry.id   AF-A0A961TSM8-F1
#
_cell.length_a   1.000
_cell.length_b   1.000
_cell.length_c   1.000
_cell.angle_alpha   90.00
_cell.angle_beta   90.00
_cell.angle_gamma   90.00
#
_symmetry.space_group_name_H-M   'P 1'
#
loop_
_entity.id
_entity.type
_entity.pdbx_description
1 polymer ?
#
loop_
_entity_poly.entity_id
_entity_poly.type
_entity_poly.pdbx_seq_one_letter_code
_entity_poly.pdbx_strand_id
1 'polypeptide(L)'
;MTSFGQSIGQVILINLRLAYSACLAGFAWTIWPTDNPEWWGLGMISIFLGLAALAQTLNALRDAMKLVVRERAAGAYGKRGGQPKSAKLAGDDDLKQAGMM
;
A
#
# COMPACT_ATOMS: atom_id res chain seq x y z
N MET A 1 -2.32 0.23 -19.60
CA MET A 1 -1.82 -1.01 -18.96
C MET A 1 -1.12 -0.65 -17.65
N THR A 2 -1.86 -0.58 -16.54
CA THR A 2 -1.33 -0.07 -15.27
C THR A 2 -0.78 -1.21 -14.42
N SER A 3 0.54 -1.38 -14.46
CA SER A 3 1.41 -1.54 -13.29
C SER A 3 0.93 -2.43 -12.12
N PHE A 4 0.76 -3.74 -12.36
CA PHE A 4 0.76 -4.70 -11.25
C PHE A 4 2.06 -4.63 -10.42
N GLY A 5 3.19 -4.35 -11.07
CA GLY A 5 4.51 -4.24 -10.43
C GLY A 5 4.63 -3.11 -9.39
N GLN A 6 4.08 -1.91 -9.64
CA GLN A 6 4.14 -0.82 -8.63
C GLN A 6 3.21 -1.03 -7.44
N SER A 7 2.10 -1.77 -7.57
CA SER A 7 1.25 -2.11 -6.41
C SER A 7 1.99 -3.08 -5.48
N ILE A 8 2.59 -4.15 -6.02
CA ILE A 8 3.36 -5.13 -5.23
C ILE A 8 4.54 -4.45 -4.51
N GLY A 9 5.27 -3.58 -5.20
CA GLY A 9 6.37 -2.82 -4.59
C GLY A 9 5.91 -1.95 -3.42
N GLN A 10 4.75 -1.30 -3.52
CA GLN A 10 4.19 -0.51 -2.42
C GLN A 10 3.75 -1.38 -1.23
N VAL A 11 3.15 -2.54 -1.49
CA VAL A 11 2.78 -3.49 -0.43
C VAL A 11 4.02 -3.99 0.30
N ILE A 12 5.08 -4.36 -0.43
CA ILE A 12 6.36 -4.80 0.16
C ILE A 12 6.97 -3.67 1.00
N LEU A 13 6.97 -2.43 0.50
CA LEU A 13 7.51 -1.28 1.23
C LEU A 13 6.76 -1.03 2.54
N ILE A 14 5.42 -1.12 2.53
CA ILE A 14 4.60 -0.97 3.74
C ILE A 14 4.95 -2.06 4.76
N ASN A 15 5.06 -3.32 4.33
CA ASN A 15 5.42 -4.43 5.20
C ASN A 15 6.84 -4.30 5.76
N LEU A 16 7.81 -3.90 4.95
CA LEU A 16 9.18 -3.63 5.41
C LEU A 16 9.21 -2.49 6.44
N ARG A 17 8.44 -1.42 6.22
CA ARG A 17 8.36 -0.31 7.17
C ARG A 17 7.73 -0.74 8.50
N LEU A 18 6.73 -1.62 8.47
CA LEU A 18 6.13 -2.21 9.68
C LEU A 18 7.10 -3.16 10.39
N ALA A 19 7.83 -4.00 9.66
CA ALA A 19 8.85 -4.86 10.24
C ALA A 19 9.95 -4.02 10.91
N TYR A 20 10.39 -2.95 10.24
CA TYR A 20 11.36 -2.01 10.79
C TYR A 20 10.85 -1.29 12.04
N SER A 21 9.59 -0.85 12.05
CA SER A 21 9.01 -0.21 13.25
C SER A 21 8.90 -1.19 14.41
N ALA A 22 8.55 -2.45 14.15
CA ALA A 22 8.55 -3.51 15.16
C ALA A 22 9.96 -3.76 15.72
N CYS A 23 11.00 -3.77 14.89
CA CYS A 23 12.38 -3.88 15.36
C CYS A 23 12.77 -2.71 16.26
N LEU A 24 12.44 -1.47 15.88
CA LEU A 24 12.71 -0.29 16.71
C LEU A 24 12.00 -0.36 18.07
N ALA A 25 10.73 -0.79 18.09
CA ALA A 25 9.99 -0.98 19.33
C ALA A 25 10.59 -2.10 20.20
N GLY A 26 11.03 -3.19 19.57
CA GLY A 26 11.73 -4.28 20.26
C GLY A 26 13.04 -3.82 20.89
N PHE A 27 13.84 -3.03 20.16
CA PHE A 27 15.07 -2.46 20.72
C PHE A 27 14.80 -1.50 21.87
N ALA A 28 13.80 -0.63 21.73
CA ALA A 28 13.36 0.25 22.82
C ALA A 28 13.05 -0.57 24.08
N TRP A 29 12.25 -1.63 23.94
CA TRP A 29 11.91 -2.51 25.05
C TRP A 29 13.15 -3.15 25.70
N THR A 30 14.08 -3.67 24.91
CA THR A 30 15.29 -4.34 25.44
C THR A 30 16.26 -3.39 26.14
N ILE A 31 16.29 -2.12 25.72
CA ILE A 31 17.23 -1.11 26.24
C ILE A 31 16.64 -0.40 27.48
N TRP A 32 15.36 -0.63 27.80
CA TRP A 32 14.70 0.02 28.92
C TRP A 32 15.40 -0.32 30.26
N PRO A 33 15.87 0.70 31.01
CA PRO A 33 16.60 0.48 32.25
C PRO A 33 15.60 0.08 33.35
N THR A 34 15.47 -1.22 33.61
CA THR A 34 14.51 -1.76 34.57
C THR A 34 15.07 -1.77 36.00
N ASP A 35 16.36 -2.11 36.16
CA ASP A 35 16.92 -2.44 37.47
C ASP A 35 18.07 -1.53 37.95
N ASN A 36 18.72 -0.77 37.05
CA ASN A 36 19.90 0.03 37.38
C ASN A 36 19.72 1.53 37.05
N PRO A 37 19.64 2.43 38.04
CA PRO A 37 19.48 3.87 37.82
C PRO A 37 20.70 4.54 37.18
N GLU A 38 21.88 3.91 37.21
CA GLU A 38 23.08 4.39 36.53
C GLU A 38 22.92 4.43 34.99
N TRP A 39 21.95 3.70 34.46
CA TRP A 39 21.72 3.49 33.02
C TRP A 39 20.59 4.38 32.48
N TRP A 40 20.24 5.45 33.21
CA TRP A 40 19.13 6.35 32.88
C TRP A 40 19.20 6.94 31.45
N GLY A 41 20.40 7.16 30.92
CA GLY A 41 20.61 7.68 29.56
C GLY A 41 20.08 6.73 28.47
N LEU A 42 20.12 5.41 28.72
CA LEU A 42 19.52 4.42 27.84
C LEU A 42 17.98 4.47 27.85
N GLY A 43 17.39 4.89 28.97
CA GLY A 43 15.95 5.17 29.06
C GLY A 43 15.52 6.26 28.08
N MET A 44 16.31 7.35 27.98
CA MET A 44 16.03 8.42 27.02
C MET A 44 16.14 7.92 25.56
N ILE A 45 17.16 7.12 25.26
CA ILE A 45 17.33 6.51 23.93
C ILE A 45 16.15 5.57 23.60
N SER A 46 15.70 4.76 24.57
CA SER A 46 14.53 3.91 24.42
C SER A 46 13.27 4.70 24.10
N ILE A 47 13.06 5.85 24.76
CA ILE A 47 11.91 6.73 24.48
C ILE A 47 11.96 7.23 23.04
N PHE A 48 13.13 7.71 22.57
CA PHE A 48 13.28 8.16 21.19
C PHE A 48 13.06 7.04 20.17
N LEU A 49 13.55 5.82 20.46
CA LEU A 49 13.29 4.64 19.64
C LEU A 49 11.80 4.29 19.60
N GLY A 50 11.11 4.35 20.74
CA GLY A 50 9.67 4.12 20.83
C GLY A 50 8.85 5.16 20.04
N LEU A 51 9.20 6.44 20.15
CA LEU A 51 8.58 7.51 19.36
C LEU A 51 8.83 7.34 17.86
N ALA A 52 10.05 6.96 17.47
CA ALA A 52 10.39 6.67 16.09
C ALA A 52 9.59 5.48 15.55
N ALA A 53 9.46 4.40 16.32
CA ALA A 53 8.65 3.24 15.96
C ALA A 53 7.17 3.63 15.76
N LEU A 54 6.62 4.44 16.65
CA LEU A 54 5.24 4.91 16.55
C LEU A 54 5.02 5.79 15.31
N ALA A 55 5.93 6.74 15.05
CA ALA A 55 5.87 7.58 13.86
C ALA A 55 5.95 6.76 12.56
N GLN A 56 6.83 5.77 12.49
CA GLN A 56 6.94 4.88 11.33
C GLN A 56 5.68 4.05 11.11
N THR A 57 5.06 3.58 12.20
CA THR A 57 3.81 2.81 12.14
C THR A 57 2.66 3.68 11.61
N LEU A 58 2.54 4.92 12.07
CA LEU A 58 1.55 5.87 11.56
C LEU A 58 1.76 6.18 10.07
N ASN A 59 3.01 6.34 9.63
CA ASN A 59 3.33 6.57 8.23
C ASN A 59 3.00 5.35 7.36
N ALA A 60 3.32 4.13 7.83
CA ALA A 60 2.93 2.90 7.14
C ALA A 60 1.42 2.77 7.00
N LEU A 61 0.65 3.12 8.04
CA LEU A 61 -0.81 3.11 8.00
C LEU A 61 -1.36 4.14 7.00
N ARG A 62 -0.78 5.35 6.96
CA ARG A 62 -1.16 6.37 5.96
C ARG A 62 -0.91 5.89 4.53
N ASP A 63 0.22 5.23 4.29
CA ASP A 63 0.54 4.70 2.97
C ASP A 63 -0.38 3.53 2.58
N ALA A 64 -0.72 2.66 3.53
CA ALA A 64 -1.71 1.60 3.34
C ALA A 64 -3.10 2.17 2.99
N MET A 65 -3.57 3.20 3.70
CA MET A 65 -4.84 3.86 3.38
C MET A 65 -4.82 4.48 1.98
N LYS A 66 -3.74 5.16 1.60
CA LYS A 66 -3.59 5.72 0.25
C LYS A 66 -3.65 4.64 -0.83
N LEU A 67 -3.01 3.49 -0.59
CA LEU A 67 -3.04 2.35 -1.50
C LEU A 67 -4.47 1.83 -1.67
N VAL A 68 -5.20 1.60 -0.57
CA VAL A 68 -6.59 1.14 -0.60
C VAL A 68 -7.50 2.11 -1.33
N VAL A 69 -7.36 3.41 -1.09
CA VAL A 69 -8.15 4.43 -1.81
C VAL A 69 -7.84 4.41 -3.31
N ARG A 70 -6.58 4.28 -3.70
CA ARG A 70 -6.17 4.20 -5.11
C ARG A 70 -6.73 2.94 -5.77
N GLU A 71 -6.67 1.79 -5.11
CA GLU A 71 -7.21 0.54 -5.64
C GLU A 71 -8.73 0.56 -5.74
N ARG A 72 -9.44 1.14 -4.77
CA ARG A 72 -10.89 1.36 -4.83
C ARG A 72 -11.28 2.27 -6.00
N ALA A 73 -10.57 3.37 -6.19
CA ALA A 73 -10.80 4.26 -7.33
C ALA A 73 -10.56 3.54 -8.66
N ALA A 74 -9.44 2.81 -8.80
CA ALA A 74 -9.13 2.03 -10.00
C ALA A 74 -10.20 0.95 -10.27
N GLY A 75 -10.68 0.27 -9.23
CA GLY A 75 -11.76 -0.70 -9.35
C GLY A 75 -13.10 -0.08 -9.78
N ALA A 76 -13.41 1.14 -9.32
CA ALA A 76 -14.61 1.86 -9.76
C ALA A 76 -14.54 2.27 -11.25
N TYR A 77 -13.36 2.65 -11.75
CA TYR A 77 -13.15 2.90 -13.17
C TYR A 77 -13.17 1.61 -14.00
N GLY A 78 -12.57 0.52 -13.51
CA GLY A 78 -12.60 -0.78 -14.17
C GLY A 78 -14.03 -1.34 -14.31
N LYS A 79 -14.89 -1.12 -13.31
CA LYS A 79 -16.31 -1.47 -13.39
C LYS A 79 -17.11 -0.58 -14.35
N ARG A 80 -16.76 0.70 -14.50
CA ARG A 80 -17.37 1.61 -15.48
C ARG A 80 -16.88 1.38 -16.92
N GLY A 81 -15.66 0.88 -17.09
CA GLY A 81 -15.12 0.41 -18.37
C GLY A 81 -15.40 -1.07 -18.66
N GLY A 82 -16.25 -1.72 -17.85
CA GLY A 82 -16.62 -3.12 -17.99
C GLY A 82 -17.29 -3.37 -19.34
N GLN A 83 -16.53 -4.02 -20.23
CA GLN A 83 -16.81 -4.27 -21.65
C GLN A 83 -17.11 -2.98 -22.44
N PRO A 84 -16.23 -2.52 -23.37
CA PRO A 84 -16.81 -2.13 -24.64
C PRO A 84 -17.71 -3.31 -25.00
N LYS A 85 -19.03 -3.11 -25.12
CA LYS A 85 -19.83 -4.00 -25.97
C LYS A 85 -18.95 -4.10 -27.19
N SER A 86 -18.37 -5.28 -27.42
CA SER A 86 -17.74 -5.57 -28.69
C SER A 86 -18.90 -5.34 -29.64
N ALA A 87 -19.02 -4.12 -30.13
CA ALA A 87 -19.82 -3.81 -31.29
C ALA A 87 -19.13 -4.73 -32.28
N LYS A 88 -19.77 -5.87 -32.49
CA LYS A 88 -19.42 -6.81 -33.54
C LYS A 88 -19.32 -5.89 -34.73
N LEU A 89 -18.09 -5.52 -35.09
CA LEU A 89 -17.84 -4.64 -36.22
C LEU A 89 -18.58 -5.35 -37.33
N ALA A 90 -19.68 -4.74 -37.79
CA ALA A 90 -20.52 -5.33 -38.80
C ALA A 90 -19.57 -5.70 -39.94
N GLY A 91 -19.41 -6.99 -40.18
CA GLY A 91 -18.56 -7.44 -41.27
C GLY A 91 -19.19 -6.96 -42.58
N ASP A 92 -18.42 -6.92 -43.67
CA ASP A 92 -18.98 -6.57 -44.98
C ASP A 92 -20.23 -7.41 -45.32
N ASP A 93 -20.30 -8.65 -44.82
CA ASP A 93 -21.47 -9.53 -44.94
C ASP A 93 -22.73 -8.99 -44.23
N ASP A 94 -22.58 -8.34 -43.06
CA ASP A 94 -23.69 -7.73 -42.32
C ASP A 94 -24.22 -6.47 -43.04
N LEU A 95 -23.34 -5.71 -43.69
CA LEU A 95 -23.70 -4.53 -44.51
C LEU A 95 -24.40 -4.94 -45.82
N LYS A 96 -23.97 -6.04 -46.43
CA LYS A 96 -24.58 -6.61 -47.64
C LYS A 96 -25.96 -7.20 -47.36
N GLN A 97 -26.15 -7.85 -46.21
CA GLN A 97 -27.45 -8.37 -45.79
C GLN A 97 -28.43 -7.25 -45.41
N ALA A 98 -27.94 -6.11 -44.93
CA ALA A 98 -28.74 -4.91 -44.66
C ALA A 98 -29.05 -4.06 -45.92
N GLY A 99 -28.58 -4.47 -47.11
CA GLY A 99 -28.81 -3.76 -48.38
C GLY A 99 -28.10 -2.41 -48.48
N MET A 100 -27.03 -2.21 -47.69
CA MET A 100 -26.25 -0.98 -47.67
C MET A 100 -25.04 -1.00 -48.63
N MET A 101 -24.85 -2.11 -49.36
CA MET A 101 -24.01 -2.25 -50.56
C MET A 101 -24.75 -3.04 -51.64
#